data_AF-W7HYD6-F1
#
_entry.id   AF-W7HYD6-F1
#
_cell.length_a   1.000
_cell.length_b   1.000
_cell.length_c   1.000
_cell.angle_alpha   90.00
_cell.angle_beta   90.00
_cell.angle_gamma   90.00
#
_symmetry.space_group_name_H-M   'P 1'
#
loop_
_entity.id
_entity.type
_entity.pdbx_description
1 polymer ?
#
loop_
_entity_poly.entity_id
_entity_poly.type
_entity_poly.pdbx_seq_one_letter_code
_entity_poly.pdbx_strand_id
1 'polypeptide(L)'
;MFLVVTGFLLIYSISLPLLLRNGIQRSALFLSLSFWVPQIYRNTYRNCRKGLKWEFVFGMSACRVIAVWYFYGYVDNVAFARPVRWIVWAGAGWVWCQIWVLGVQEMLGPRFLVPEGLFPPAYDYYPVLPADDLERALAGASGGGSGNGSSPVSPVGGAVGKGRGMHRSFDCAICMQSVEVPVVPVVDAADAEAGARVAAGEAKGVVGGLLGQGVYVGRRSYMVTPCRHVFHSACLEGWMRVRLQCPICRNTLPPI
;
A
#
# COMPACT_ATOMS: atom_id res chain seq x y z
N MET A 1 -16.67 -5.36 23.66
CA MET A 1 -17.82 -6.16 23.16
C MET A 1 -17.42 -7.61 22.92
N PHE A 2 -16.55 -7.92 21.94
CA PHE A 2 -16.16 -9.31 21.63
C PHE A 2 -15.66 -10.12 22.84
N LEU A 3 -14.72 -9.59 23.62
CA LEU A 3 -14.16 -10.27 24.81
C LEU A 3 -15.21 -10.53 25.92
N VAL A 4 -16.18 -9.63 26.04
CA VAL A 4 -17.25 -9.72 27.04
C VAL A 4 -18.22 -10.84 26.64
N VAL A 5 -18.63 -10.87 25.36
CA VAL A 5 -19.49 -11.92 24.81
C VAL A 5 -18.82 -13.28 24.89
N THR A 6 -17.53 -13.39 24.54
CA THR A 6 -16.78 -14.64 24.71
C THR A 6 -16.69 -15.05 26.18
N GLY A 7 -16.55 -14.09 27.11
CA GLY A 7 -16.55 -14.37 28.55
C GLY A 7 -17.87 -14.98 29.03
N PHE A 8 -19.00 -14.38 28.66
CA PHE A 8 -20.33 -14.91 29.01
C PHE A 8 -20.61 -16.27 28.38
N LEU A 9 -20.21 -16.48 27.12
CA LEU A 9 -20.32 -17.78 26.45
C LEU A 9 -19.48 -18.87 27.13
N LEU A 10 -18.27 -18.51 27.61
CA LEU A 10 -17.42 -19.44 28.37
C LEU A 10 -18.05 -19.84 29.71
N ILE A 11 -18.66 -18.89 30.42
CA ILE A 11 -19.36 -19.17 31.68
C ILE A 11 -20.60 -20.05 31.43
N TYR A 12 -21.42 -19.70 30.44
CA TYR A 12 -22.58 -20.48 30.05
C TYR A 12 -22.20 -21.91 29.62
N SER A 13 -21.04 -22.08 28.96
CA SER A 13 -20.58 -23.40 28.53
C SER A 13 -20.33 -24.41 29.67
N ILE A 14 -20.18 -23.93 30.92
CA ILE A 14 -19.93 -24.80 32.08
C ILE A 14 -21.17 -25.65 32.41
N SER A 15 -22.39 -25.15 32.13
CA SER A 15 -23.63 -25.89 32.36
C SER A 15 -23.97 -26.91 31.26
N LEU A 16 -23.19 -26.96 30.19
CA LEU A 16 -23.42 -27.85 29.04
C LEU A 16 -22.69 -29.20 29.21
N PRO A 17 -23.17 -30.27 28.54
CA PRO A 17 -22.51 -31.58 28.58
C PRO A 17 -21.06 -31.50 28.10
N LEU A 18 -20.19 -32.36 28.66
CA LEU A 18 -18.73 -32.28 28.55
C LEU A 18 -18.21 -32.13 27.12
N LEU A 19 -18.83 -32.80 26.15
CA LEU A 19 -18.40 -32.77 24.76
C LEU A 19 -18.67 -31.40 24.11
N LEU A 20 -19.85 -30.85 24.34
CA LEU A 20 -20.25 -29.53 23.86
C LEU A 20 -19.49 -28.41 24.58
N ARG A 21 -19.32 -28.53 25.90
CA ARG A 21 -18.50 -27.63 26.72
C ARG A 21 -17.07 -27.54 26.16
N ASN A 22 -16.41 -28.68 25.97
CA ASN A 22 -15.02 -28.70 25.47
C ASN A 22 -14.92 -28.10 24.06
N GLY A 23 -15.89 -28.37 23.18
CA GLY A 23 -15.95 -27.77 21.85
C GLY A 23 -16.08 -26.25 21.90
N ILE A 24 -17.06 -25.74 22.65
CA ILE A 24 -17.30 -24.29 22.79
C ILE A 24 -16.09 -23.58 23.41
N GLN A 25 -15.50 -24.15 24.47
CA GLN A 25 -14.34 -23.55 25.13
C GLN A 25 -13.12 -23.47 24.21
N ARG A 26 -12.85 -24.52 23.43
CA ARG A 26 -11.75 -24.53 22.44
C ARG A 26 -11.98 -23.54 21.31
N SER A 27 -13.20 -23.48 20.77
CA SER A 27 -13.58 -22.53 19.72
C SER A 27 -13.50 -21.08 20.21
N ALA A 28 -13.99 -20.80 21.42
CA ALA A 28 -13.92 -19.47 22.03
C ALA A 28 -12.46 -19.03 22.28
N LEU A 29 -11.61 -19.95 22.75
CA LEU A 29 -10.19 -19.68 22.91
C LEU A 29 -9.52 -19.36 21.56
N PHE A 30 -9.75 -20.19 20.54
CA PHE A 30 -9.22 -19.97 19.19
C PHE A 30 -9.63 -18.60 18.63
N LEU A 31 -10.91 -18.26 18.75
CA LEU A 31 -11.44 -16.96 18.32
C LEU A 31 -10.82 -15.79 19.10
N SER A 32 -10.62 -15.94 20.41
CA SER A 32 -9.97 -14.91 21.24
C SER A 32 -8.50 -14.69 20.89
N LEU A 33 -7.81 -15.75 20.43
CA LEU A 33 -6.42 -15.71 19.97
C LEU A 33 -6.28 -15.26 18.50
N SER A 34 -7.39 -15.20 17.75
CA SER A 34 -7.44 -14.72 16.35
C SER A 34 -7.56 -13.20 16.23
N PHE A 35 -7.07 -12.46 17.24
CA PHE A 35 -7.31 -11.03 17.38
C PHE A 35 -6.56 -10.16 16.36
N TRP A 36 -5.55 -10.70 15.66
CA TRP A 36 -4.89 -9.99 14.55
C TRP A 36 -5.62 -10.15 13.22
N VAL A 37 -6.50 -11.15 13.06
CA VAL A 37 -7.22 -11.40 11.80
C VAL A 37 -8.01 -10.18 11.31
N PRO A 38 -8.78 -9.45 12.16
CA PRO A 38 -9.45 -8.22 11.72
C PRO A 38 -8.48 -7.13 11.26
N GLN A 39 -7.27 -7.07 11.85
CA GLN A 39 -6.24 -6.11 11.47
C GLN A 39 -5.59 -6.48 10.13
N ILE A 40 -5.29 -7.77 9.91
CA ILE A 40 -4.80 -8.29 8.63
C ILE A 40 -5.79 -7.94 7.53
N TYR A 41 -7.09 -8.19 7.75
CA TYR A 41 -8.16 -7.83 6.82
C TYR A 41 -8.21 -6.32 6.54
N ARG A 42 -8.13 -5.49 7.59
CA ARG A 42 -8.14 -4.04 7.43
C ARG A 42 -6.92 -3.52 6.66
N ASN A 43 -5.74 -4.08 6.89
CA ASN A 43 -4.52 -3.75 6.16
C ASN A 43 -4.71 -4.05 4.67
N THR A 44 -5.27 -5.21 4.35
CA THR A 44 -5.60 -5.62 2.98
C THR A 44 -6.60 -4.65 2.32
N TYR A 45 -7.72 -4.38 2.99
CA TYR A 45 -8.78 -3.51 2.48
C TYR A 45 -8.27 -2.08 2.22
N ARG A 46 -7.51 -1.52 3.15
CA ARG A 46 -6.97 -0.15 3.06
C ARG A 46 -5.65 -0.04 2.32
N ASN A 47 -5.09 -1.16 1.86
CA ASN A 47 -3.74 -1.23 1.27
C ASN A 47 -2.65 -0.58 2.14
N CYS A 48 -2.73 -0.72 3.47
CA CYS A 48 -1.80 -0.09 4.39
C CYS A 48 -0.65 -1.03 4.76
N ARG A 49 0.61 -0.64 4.49
CA ARG A 49 1.81 -1.43 4.84
C ARG A 49 2.24 -1.31 6.31
N LYS A 50 2.00 -0.16 6.94
CA LYS A 50 2.45 0.15 8.31
C LYS A 50 1.27 0.48 9.22
N GLY A 51 0.42 -0.51 9.46
CA GLY A 51 -0.79 -0.34 10.26
C GLY A 51 -0.52 -0.19 11.77
N LEU A 52 0.48 -0.89 12.31
CA LEU A 52 0.81 -0.89 13.74
C LEU A 52 2.33 -0.92 13.97
N LYS A 53 2.75 -0.42 15.14
CA LYS A 53 4.14 -0.53 15.61
C LYS A 53 4.45 -1.96 16.05
N TRP A 54 5.64 -2.46 15.70
CA TRP A 54 6.11 -3.81 16.05
C TRP A 54 6.19 -4.06 17.56
N GLU A 55 6.58 -3.04 18.33
CA GLU A 55 6.60 -3.09 19.81
C GLU A 55 5.22 -3.47 20.38
N PHE A 56 4.15 -2.87 19.83
CA PHE A 56 2.79 -3.16 20.23
C PHE A 56 2.37 -4.57 19.79
N VAL A 57 2.74 -4.99 18.58
CA VAL A 57 2.40 -6.33 18.06
C VAL A 57 3.00 -7.43 18.94
N PHE A 58 4.29 -7.34 19.25
CA PHE A 58 4.95 -8.33 20.11
C PHE A 58 4.45 -8.25 21.55
N GLY A 59 4.34 -7.04 22.12
CA GLY A 59 3.87 -6.86 23.50
C GLY A 59 2.46 -7.41 23.72
N MET A 60 1.51 -7.04 22.86
CA MET A 60 0.12 -7.50 22.96
C MET A 60 0.00 -9.01 22.76
N SER A 61 0.76 -9.58 21.82
CA SER A 61 0.78 -11.02 21.57
C SER A 61 1.35 -11.81 22.75
N ALA A 62 2.47 -11.34 23.32
CA ALA A 62 3.09 -11.96 24.49
C ALA A 62 2.13 -11.95 25.70
N CYS A 63 1.54 -10.80 26.04
CA CYS A 63 0.58 -10.69 27.14
C CYS A 63 -0.58 -11.69 27.01
N ARG A 64 -1.09 -11.91 25.80
CA ARG A 64 -2.21 -12.84 25.54
C ARG A 64 -1.77 -14.30 25.60
N VAL A 65 -0.64 -14.64 25.01
CA VAL A 65 -0.11 -16.02 25.04
C VAL A 65 0.30 -16.41 26.46
N ILE A 66 0.90 -15.51 27.25
CA ILE A 66 1.26 -15.75 28.66
C ILE A 66 0.01 -16.07 29.49
N ALA A 67 -1.10 -15.34 29.28
CA ALA A 67 -2.34 -15.63 29.99
C ALA A 67 -2.85 -17.06 29.69
N VAL A 68 -2.82 -17.48 28.42
CA VAL A 68 -3.21 -18.85 28.03
C VAL A 68 -2.23 -19.89 28.57
N TRP A 69 -0.93 -19.59 28.53
CA TRP A 69 0.12 -20.45 29.08
C TRP A 69 -0.08 -20.68 30.59
N TYR A 70 -0.46 -19.65 31.35
CA TYR A 70 -0.74 -19.78 32.78
C TYR A 70 -1.91 -20.75 33.04
N PHE A 71 -3.05 -20.57 32.39
CA PHE A 71 -4.23 -21.41 32.65
C PHE A 71 -4.12 -22.85 32.13
N TYR A 72 -3.43 -23.07 31.01
CA TYR A 72 -3.38 -24.39 30.35
C TYR A 72 -2.02 -25.09 30.44
N GLY A 73 -0.96 -24.39 30.87
CA GLY A 73 0.40 -24.91 30.97
C GLY A 73 0.91 -25.08 32.41
N TYR A 74 0.40 -24.29 33.36
CA TYR A 74 0.80 -24.36 34.76
C TYR A 74 -0.08 -25.35 35.53
N VAL A 75 0.55 -26.24 36.30
CA VAL A 75 -0.12 -27.33 37.03
C VAL A 75 -0.97 -26.78 38.18
N ASP A 76 -0.44 -25.80 38.92
CA ASP A 76 -1.08 -25.23 40.12
C ASP A 76 -1.77 -23.89 39.81
N ASN A 77 -2.52 -23.84 38.72
CA ASN A 77 -3.27 -22.64 38.37
C ASN A 77 -4.44 -22.42 39.33
N VAL A 78 -4.86 -21.16 39.50
CA VAL A 78 -5.99 -20.78 40.39
C VAL A 78 -7.30 -21.47 40.02
N ALA A 79 -7.47 -21.89 38.75
CA ALA A 79 -8.66 -22.59 38.29
C ALA A 79 -8.62 -24.11 38.56
N PHE A 80 -7.53 -24.63 39.14
CA PHE A 80 -7.24 -26.07 39.32
C PHE A 80 -7.49 -26.90 38.05
N ALA A 81 -7.31 -26.27 36.89
CA ALA A 81 -7.54 -26.88 35.61
C ALA A 81 -6.40 -27.85 35.28
N ARG A 82 -6.74 -29.02 34.71
CA ARG A 82 -5.71 -29.96 34.25
C ARG A 82 -4.89 -29.32 33.13
N PRO A 83 -3.55 -29.37 33.19
CA PRO A 83 -2.71 -28.77 32.17
C PRO A 83 -2.88 -29.51 30.84
N VAL A 84 -3.23 -28.77 29.80
CA VAL A 84 -3.43 -29.28 28.44
C VAL A 84 -2.39 -28.63 27.52
N ARG A 85 -1.14 -29.12 27.63
CA ARG A 85 0.05 -28.49 27.04
C ARG A 85 -0.02 -28.30 25.53
N TRP A 86 -0.72 -29.19 24.81
CA TRP A 86 -0.86 -29.05 23.35
C TRP A 86 -1.63 -27.78 22.95
N ILE A 87 -2.60 -27.33 23.77
CA ILE A 87 -3.37 -26.10 23.51
C ILE A 87 -2.45 -24.88 23.57
N VAL A 88 -1.50 -24.88 24.51
CA VAL A 88 -0.52 -23.81 24.67
C VAL A 88 0.36 -23.68 23.42
N TRP A 89 0.93 -24.79 22.96
CA TRP A 89 1.77 -24.80 21.76
C TRP A 89 0.97 -24.47 20.49
N ALA A 90 -0.23 -25.02 20.34
CA ALA A 90 -1.11 -24.71 19.21
C ALA A 90 -1.53 -23.23 19.19
N GLY A 91 -1.88 -22.67 20.35
CA GLY A 91 -2.24 -21.26 20.49
C GLY A 91 -1.07 -20.31 20.21
N ALA A 92 0.12 -20.62 20.73
CA ALA A 92 1.33 -19.86 20.45
C ALA A 92 1.70 -19.91 18.96
N GLY A 93 1.64 -21.10 18.35
CA GLY A 93 1.86 -21.27 16.91
C GLY A 93 0.84 -20.50 16.07
N TRP A 94 -0.44 -20.49 16.46
CA TRP A 94 -1.47 -19.74 15.75
C TRP A 94 -1.25 -18.22 15.82
N VAL A 95 -0.88 -17.68 16.98
CA VAL A 95 -0.53 -16.26 17.12
C VAL A 95 0.72 -15.94 16.31
N TRP A 96 1.72 -16.83 16.31
CA TRP A 96 2.92 -16.68 15.50
C TRP A 96 2.60 -16.62 13.99
N CYS A 97 1.73 -17.50 13.49
CA CYS A 97 1.27 -17.47 12.10
C CYS A 97 0.62 -16.12 11.76
N GLN A 98 -0.19 -15.55 12.64
CA GLN A 98 -0.79 -14.23 12.43
C GLN A 98 0.26 -13.11 12.36
N ILE A 99 1.24 -13.12 13.26
CA ILE A 99 2.36 -12.15 13.25
C ILE A 99 3.19 -12.29 11.97
N TRP A 100 3.45 -13.53 11.55
CA TRP A 100 4.16 -13.81 10.31
C TRP A 100 3.41 -13.26 9.10
N VAL A 101 2.09 -13.48 9.01
CA VAL A 101 1.25 -12.88 7.94
C VAL A 101 1.33 -11.35 7.97
N LEU A 102 1.27 -10.71 9.14
CA LEU A 102 1.44 -9.26 9.25
C LEU A 102 2.82 -8.80 8.73
N GLY A 103 3.89 -9.55 9.03
CA GLY A 103 5.24 -9.26 8.52
C GLY A 103 5.35 -9.40 7.02
N VAL A 104 4.75 -10.45 6.46
CA VAL A 104 4.71 -10.65 5.00
C VAL A 104 3.89 -9.55 4.31
N GLN A 105 2.79 -9.09 4.92
CA GLN A 105 2.03 -7.93 4.42
C GLN A 105 2.88 -6.64 4.38
N GLU A 106 3.83 -6.45 5.29
CA GLU A 106 4.74 -5.30 5.25
C GLU A 106 5.80 -5.44 4.14
N MET A 107 6.35 -6.66 3.95
CA MET A 107 7.40 -6.92 2.97
C MET A 107 6.90 -6.99 1.52
N LEU A 108 5.92 -7.86 1.24
CA LEU A 108 5.38 -8.10 -0.11
C LEU A 108 4.23 -7.16 -0.46
N GLY A 109 3.68 -6.49 0.55
CA GLY A 109 2.53 -5.59 0.43
C GLY A 109 1.23 -6.25 0.92
N PRO A 110 0.22 -5.44 1.27
CA PRO A 110 -0.94 -5.93 2.03
C PRO A 110 -1.85 -6.88 1.23
N ARG A 111 -1.74 -6.87 -0.09
CA ARG A 111 -2.57 -7.64 -1.04
C ARG A 111 -1.89 -8.89 -1.60
N PHE A 112 -0.75 -9.32 -1.03
CA PHE A 112 0.04 -10.42 -1.58
C PHE A 112 -0.71 -11.78 -1.68
N LEU A 113 -1.78 -11.98 -0.88
CA LEU A 113 -2.62 -13.19 -0.90
C LEU A 113 -4.01 -12.97 -1.49
N VAL A 114 -4.26 -11.82 -2.13
CA VAL A 114 -5.59 -11.49 -2.63
C VAL A 114 -5.65 -11.55 -4.15
N PRO A 115 -6.58 -12.32 -4.73
CA PRO A 115 -6.85 -12.30 -6.16
C PRO A 115 -7.18 -10.90 -6.68
N GLU A 116 -6.74 -10.61 -7.90
CA GLU A 116 -7.08 -9.38 -8.61
C GLU A 116 -8.61 -9.29 -8.77
N GLY A 117 -9.24 -8.28 -8.17
CA GLY A 117 -10.69 -8.04 -8.27
C GLY A 117 -11.49 -8.13 -6.96
N LEU A 118 -10.93 -8.66 -5.86
CA LEU A 118 -11.67 -8.73 -4.59
C LEU A 118 -11.76 -7.37 -3.86
N PHE A 119 -10.80 -6.49 -4.09
CA PHE A 119 -10.76 -5.15 -3.49
C PHE A 119 -10.55 -4.08 -4.58
N PRO A 120 -11.06 -2.85 -4.38
CA PRO A 120 -10.85 -1.76 -5.33
C PRO A 120 -9.34 -1.52 -5.52
N PRO A 121 -8.87 -1.31 -6.76
CA PRO A 121 -7.45 -1.06 -7.02
C PRO A 121 -6.99 0.16 -6.23
N ALA A 122 -5.79 0.07 -5.65
CA ALA A 122 -5.16 1.26 -5.07
C ALA A 122 -4.86 2.23 -6.21
N TYR A 123 -5.13 3.52 -6.00
CA TYR A 123 -4.91 4.52 -7.04
C TYR A 123 -3.41 4.63 -7.34
N ASP A 124 -3.05 4.49 -8.62
CA ASP A 124 -1.66 4.61 -9.05
C ASP A 124 -1.29 6.09 -9.19
N TYR A 125 -0.48 6.58 -8.25
CA TYR A 125 0.03 7.95 -8.25
C TYR A 125 1.17 8.15 -9.24
N TYR A 126 1.69 7.10 -9.88
CA TYR A 126 2.80 7.15 -10.81
C TYR A 126 2.39 6.70 -12.23
N PRO A 127 1.31 7.26 -12.82
CA PRO A 127 0.90 6.87 -14.15
C PRO A 127 1.99 7.23 -15.16
N VAL A 128 2.24 6.31 -16.10
CA VAL A 128 2.93 6.66 -17.35
C VAL A 128 1.94 7.51 -18.13
N LEU A 129 2.29 8.77 -18.40
CA LEU A 129 1.44 9.69 -19.16
C LEU A 129 1.83 9.60 -20.64
N PRO A 130 0.97 9.04 -21.52
CA PRO A 130 1.11 9.21 -22.97
C PRO A 130 1.01 10.69 -23.33
N ALA A 131 1.63 11.10 -24.43
CA ALA A 131 1.64 12.50 -24.89
C ALA A 131 0.23 13.12 -25.00
N ASP A 132 -0.76 12.33 -25.44
CA ASP A 132 -2.15 12.79 -25.69
C ASP A 132 -2.96 12.99 -24.40
N ASP A 133 -2.75 12.14 -23.39
CA ASP A 133 -3.45 12.27 -22.10
C ASP A 133 -2.87 13.39 -21.24
N LEU A 134 -1.61 13.77 -21.50
CA LEU A 134 -0.99 14.94 -20.90
C LEU A 134 -1.64 16.24 -21.36
N GLU A 135 -2.05 16.33 -22.63
CA GLU A 135 -2.81 17.49 -23.15
C GLU A 135 -4.19 17.61 -22.49
N ARG A 136 -4.86 16.49 -22.22
CA ARG A 136 -6.12 16.48 -21.45
C ARG A 136 -5.92 16.83 -19.97
N ALA A 137 -4.81 16.43 -19.36
CA ALA A 137 -4.45 16.85 -18.00
C ALA A 137 -4.14 18.35 -17.93
N LEU A 138 -3.48 18.91 -18.95
CA LEU A 138 -3.20 20.34 -19.10
C LEU A 138 -4.46 21.17 -19.30
N ALA A 139 -5.42 20.71 -20.11
CA ALA A 139 -6.69 21.41 -20.33
C ALA A 139 -7.56 21.54 -19.06
N GLY A 140 -7.38 20.65 -18.08
CA GLY A 140 -8.03 20.74 -16.77
C GLY A 140 -7.35 21.68 -15.77
N ALA A 141 -6.05 21.96 -15.95
CA ALA A 141 -5.28 22.82 -15.05
C ALA A 141 -5.48 24.33 -15.31
N SER A 142 -5.99 24.72 -16.49
CA SER A 142 -6.25 26.11 -16.87
C SER A 142 -7.58 26.68 -16.33
N GLY A 143 -8.21 26.04 -15.34
CA GLY A 143 -9.50 26.44 -14.76
C GLY A 143 -9.45 27.50 -13.66
N GLY A 144 -8.47 28.42 -13.67
CA GLY A 144 -8.38 29.45 -12.64
C GLY A 144 -7.29 30.49 -12.91
N GLY A 145 -7.63 31.55 -13.63
CA GLY A 145 -6.78 32.72 -13.79
C GLY A 145 -7.06 33.51 -15.05
N SER A 146 -8.02 34.45 -14.98
CA SER A 146 -8.15 35.52 -15.96
C SER A 146 -6.93 36.45 -15.81
N GLY A 147 -6.13 36.59 -16.87
CA GLY A 147 -4.96 37.45 -16.91
C GLY A 147 -4.40 37.54 -18.32
N ASN A 148 -4.70 38.65 -19.00
CA ASN A 148 -4.20 38.99 -20.34
C ASN A 148 -2.68 38.91 -20.44
N GLY A 149 -2.18 38.31 -21.52
CA GLY A 149 -0.75 38.33 -21.86
C GLY A 149 -0.36 37.44 -23.05
N SER A 150 -0.80 37.81 -24.26
CA SER A 150 -0.17 37.59 -25.57
C SER A 150 0.89 36.48 -25.74
N SER A 151 0.49 35.39 -26.41
CA SER A 151 0.91 35.01 -27.78
C SER A 151 1.25 33.51 -27.94
N PRO A 152 0.77 32.87 -29.03
CA PRO A 152 1.09 31.49 -29.37
C PRO A 152 2.43 31.45 -30.13
N VAL A 153 3.38 30.64 -29.69
CA VAL A 153 4.57 30.35 -30.50
C VAL A 153 4.23 29.17 -31.41
N SER A 154 3.93 29.48 -32.67
CA SER A 154 3.89 28.52 -33.78
C SER A 154 5.27 27.91 -34.05
N PRO A 155 5.35 26.69 -34.62
CA PRO A 155 6.61 26.01 -34.88
C PRO A 155 7.24 26.58 -36.16
N VAL A 156 8.47 27.09 -36.07
CA VAL A 156 9.33 27.36 -37.22
C VAL A 156 10.47 26.35 -37.19
N GLY A 157 10.58 25.59 -38.28
CA GLY A 157 11.57 24.54 -38.46
C GLY A 157 13.02 25.04 -38.44
N GLY A 158 13.90 24.18 -37.97
CA GLY A 158 15.34 24.38 -38.04
C GLY A 158 16.12 23.33 -37.26
N ALA A 159 16.83 22.47 -37.99
CA ALA A 159 17.90 21.57 -37.56
C ALA A 159 17.53 20.35 -36.70
N VAL A 160 17.70 19.18 -37.32
CA VAL A 160 17.78 17.84 -36.74
C VAL A 160 18.81 17.82 -35.59
N GLY A 161 18.31 17.82 -34.36
CA GLY A 161 19.09 17.61 -33.15
C GLY A 161 18.71 16.29 -32.49
N LYS A 162 19.67 15.35 -32.51
CA LYS A 162 19.72 14.05 -31.79
C LYS A 162 18.72 13.90 -30.62
N GLY A 163 17.88 12.87 -30.72
CA GLY A 163 16.78 12.54 -29.80
C GLY A 163 17.15 12.61 -28.33
N ARG A 164 16.68 13.65 -27.65
CA ARG A 164 16.52 13.71 -26.20
C ARG A 164 15.05 13.43 -25.90
N GLY A 165 14.78 12.60 -24.90
CA GLY A 165 13.40 12.36 -24.45
C GLY A 165 12.67 13.68 -24.20
N MET A 166 11.39 13.73 -24.58
CA MET A 166 10.55 14.91 -24.40
C MET A 166 10.17 15.01 -22.92
N HIS A 167 10.74 15.94 -22.16
CA HIS A 167 10.32 16.23 -20.78
C HIS A 167 9.41 17.46 -20.79
N ARG A 168 8.29 17.43 -20.04
CA ARG A 168 7.47 18.63 -19.78
C ARG A 168 7.61 19.05 -18.32
N SER A 169 7.74 20.34 -18.07
CA SER A 169 7.82 20.93 -16.72
C SER A 169 6.45 21.41 -16.25
N PHE A 170 6.10 21.11 -14.99
CA PHE A 170 4.92 21.59 -14.28
C PHE A 170 5.33 22.32 -13.00
N ASP A 171 4.58 23.32 -12.54
CA ASP A 171 4.91 23.98 -11.27
C ASP A 171 4.24 23.27 -10.08
N CYS A 172 5.04 22.84 -9.10
CA CYS A 172 4.52 22.24 -7.88
C CYS A 172 3.95 23.33 -6.95
N ALA A 173 2.64 23.34 -6.73
CA ALA A 173 2.00 24.34 -5.85
C ALA A 173 2.40 24.23 -4.35
N ILE A 174 3.13 23.20 -3.94
CA ILE A 174 3.58 23.01 -2.54
C ILE A 174 4.91 23.73 -2.30
N CYS A 175 5.89 23.53 -3.19
CA CYS A 175 7.26 24.06 -3.05
C CYS A 175 7.59 25.18 -4.04
N MET A 176 6.70 25.48 -4.99
CA MET A 176 6.86 26.49 -6.05
C MET A 176 8.07 26.23 -6.96
N GLN A 177 8.50 24.98 -7.08
CA GLN A 177 9.58 24.56 -7.98
C GLN A 177 9.02 23.71 -9.12
N SER A 178 9.72 23.69 -10.25
CA SER A 178 9.33 22.90 -11.42
C SER A 178 9.50 21.40 -11.18
N VAL A 179 8.56 20.63 -11.72
CA VAL A 179 8.49 19.17 -11.73
C VAL A 179 8.64 18.73 -13.17
N GLU A 180 9.72 18.01 -13.49
CA GLU A 180 9.94 17.47 -14.83
C GLU A 180 9.28 16.09 -14.97
N VAL A 181 8.37 15.97 -15.94
CA VAL A 181 7.65 14.75 -16.26
C VAL A 181 8.13 14.22 -17.60
N PRO A 182 8.74 13.02 -17.68
CA PRO A 182 9.13 12.40 -18.93
C PRO A 182 7.89 11.99 -19.73
N VAL A 183 7.79 12.45 -20.98
CA VAL A 183 6.74 12.06 -21.93
C VAL A 183 7.28 10.95 -22.81
N VAL A 184 6.62 9.80 -22.78
CA VAL A 184 6.90 8.72 -23.73
C VAL A 184 6.21 9.09 -25.05
N PRO A 185 6.94 9.29 -26.16
CA PRO A 185 6.32 9.48 -27.46
C PRO A 185 5.55 8.21 -27.82
N VAL A 186 4.29 8.39 -28.25
CA VAL A 186 3.50 7.31 -28.81
C VAL A 186 4.15 6.96 -30.15
N VAL A 187 4.88 5.84 -30.19
CA VAL A 187 5.35 5.28 -31.46
C VAL A 187 4.23 4.39 -31.99
N ASP A 188 3.67 4.76 -33.14
CA ASP A 188 2.76 3.90 -33.87
C ASP A 188 3.48 2.59 -34.22
N ALA A 189 2.76 1.47 -34.15
CA ALA A 189 3.31 0.11 -34.28
C ALA A 189 4.07 -0.16 -35.60
N ALA A 190 4.00 0.74 -36.58
CA ALA A 190 4.72 0.63 -37.85
C ALA A 190 6.21 0.99 -37.77
N ASP A 191 6.65 1.79 -36.79
CA ASP A 191 8.03 2.32 -36.72
C ASP A 191 8.91 1.66 -35.63
N ALA A 192 8.36 0.70 -34.89
CA ALA A 192 9.03 0.04 -33.76
C ALA A 192 10.30 -0.73 -34.15
N GLU A 193 10.41 -1.20 -35.40
CA GLU A 193 11.53 -2.02 -35.85
C GLU A 193 12.82 -1.20 -36.14
N ALA A 194 12.69 0.12 -36.35
CA ALA A 194 13.82 1.03 -36.57
C ALA A 194 14.39 1.60 -35.26
N GLY A 195 13.54 1.82 -34.24
CA GLY A 195 13.94 2.43 -32.96
C GLY A 195 14.76 1.51 -32.03
N ALA A 196 14.60 0.19 -32.15
CA ALA A 196 15.31 -0.78 -31.30
C ALA A 196 16.83 -0.84 -31.54
N ARG A 197 17.30 -0.41 -32.71
CA ARG A 197 18.70 -0.54 -33.15
C ARG A 197 19.58 0.62 -32.66
N VAL A 198 18.97 1.79 -32.41
CA VAL A 198 19.69 3.02 -32.01
C VAL A 198 19.99 3.03 -30.50
N ALA A 199 19.20 2.32 -29.68
CA ALA A 199 19.37 2.26 -28.22
C ALA A 199 20.54 1.35 -27.76
N ALA A 200 21.11 0.53 -28.65
CA ALA A 200 22.16 -0.42 -28.31
C ALA A 200 23.58 0.19 -28.21
N GLY A 201 23.75 1.44 -28.66
CA GLY A 201 25.08 2.00 -28.94
C GLY A 201 25.83 2.71 -27.81
N GLU A 202 25.17 3.24 -26.78
CA GLU A 202 25.90 4.07 -25.79
C GLU A 202 25.15 4.22 -24.45
N ALA A 203 25.04 3.13 -23.70
CA ALA A 203 24.55 3.16 -22.33
C ALA A 203 25.71 3.24 -21.33
N LYS A 204 26.24 4.45 -21.11
CA LYS A 204 27.09 4.70 -19.93
C LYS A 204 26.17 4.84 -18.71
N GLY A 205 26.01 3.73 -17.99
CA GLY A 205 25.33 3.71 -16.68
C GLY A 205 23.92 3.13 -16.68
N VAL A 206 23.73 1.93 -17.23
CA VAL A 206 22.59 1.08 -16.87
C VAL A 206 23.14 -0.13 -16.13
N VAL A 207 23.05 -0.12 -14.80
CA VAL A 207 23.19 -1.33 -14.00
C VAL A 207 21.95 -2.20 -14.23
N GLY A 208 22.05 -3.10 -15.21
CA GLY A 208 21.06 -4.11 -15.51
C GLY A 208 21.07 -5.23 -14.46
N GLY A 209 20.10 -5.21 -13.54
CA GLY A 209 19.74 -6.37 -12.74
C GLY A 209 18.86 -7.34 -13.54
N LEU A 210 19.17 -8.64 -13.43
CA LEU A 210 18.66 -9.79 -14.20
C LEU A 210 17.13 -10.06 -14.17
N LEU A 211 16.30 -9.17 -13.61
CA LEU A 211 14.86 -9.35 -13.47
C LEU A 211 14.09 -8.05 -13.79
N GLY A 212 14.08 -7.62 -15.06
CA GLY A 212 13.04 -6.72 -15.61
C GLY A 212 12.73 -5.40 -14.87
N GLN A 213 13.59 -4.93 -13.96
CA GLN A 213 13.34 -3.79 -13.08
C GLN A 213 13.98 -2.47 -13.57
N GLY A 214 14.53 -2.46 -14.79
CA GLY A 214 15.39 -1.38 -15.30
C GLY A 214 14.69 -0.09 -15.76
N VAL A 215 13.35 -0.05 -15.84
CA VAL A 215 12.62 1.17 -16.28
C VAL A 215 12.02 1.95 -15.09
N TYR A 216 12.18 1.46 -13.86
CA TYR A 216 11.45 1.99 -12.70
C TYR A 216 12.20 3.03 -11.87
N VAL A 217 13.49 3.27 -12.12
CA VAL A 217 14.33 4.09 -11.23
C VAL A 217 14.13 5.61 -11.44
N GLY A 218 13.62 6.04 -12.61
CA GLY A 218 13.25 7.43 -12.87
C GLY A 218 11.78 7.79 -12.57
N ARG A 219 10.93 6.81 -12.20
CA ARG A 219 9.46 6.97 -12.13
C ARG A 219 8.94 7.58 -10.83
N ARG A 220 9.78 7.83 -9.82
CA ARG A 220 9.34 8.28 -8.49
C ARG A 220 9.61 9.76 -8.18
N SER A 221 9.92 10.60 -9.18
CA SER A 221 10.17 12.03 -8.94
C SER A 221 8.88 12.87 -8.88
N TYR A 222 7.81 12.41 -9.53
CA TYR A 222 6.52 13.11 -9.58
C TYR A 222 5.36 12.18 -9.22
N MET A 223 4.27 12.76 -8.72
CA MET A 223 3.02 12.06 -8.45
C MET A 223 1.85 12.81 -9.10
N VAL A 224 0.90 12.07 -9.64
CA VAL A 224 -0.32 12.59 -10.28
C VAL A 224 -1.52 12.17 -9.47
N THR A 225 -2.26 13.14 -8.95
CA THR A 225 -3.50 12.92 -8.20
C THR A 225 -4.67 12.47 -9.10
N PRO A 226 -5.76 11.88 -8.55
CA PRO A 226 -6.97 11.55 -9.33
C PRO A 226 -7.63 12.75 -10.01
N CYS A 227 -7.43 13.95 -9.45
CA CYS A 227 -7.85 15.21 -10.06
C CYS A 227 -6.85 15.75 -11.10
N ARG A 228 -5.86 14.95 -11.51
CA ARG A 228 -4.83 15.24 -12.53
C ARG A 228 -3.84 16.35 -12.22
N HIS A 229 -3.78 16.81 -10.97
CA HIS A 229 -2.71 17.71 -10.52
C HIS A 229 -1.40 16.94 -10.29
N VAL A 230 -0.29 17.55 -10.70
CA VAL A 230 1.08 17.00 -10.66
C VAL A 230 1.88 17.69 -9.55
N PHE A 231 2.61 16.92 -8.75
CA PHE A 231 3.48 17.40 -7.67
C PHE A 231 4.77 16.59 -7.62
N HIS A 232 5.82 17.09 -6.94
CA HIS A 232 6.94 16.22 -6.55
C HIS A 232 6.45 15.13 -5.58
N SER A 233 7.00 13.93 -5.70
CA SER A 233 6.66 12.81 -4.81
C SER A 233 6.86 13.17 -3.33
N ALA A 234 8.02 13.73 -2.98
CA ALA A 234 8.33 14.14 -1.62
C ALA A 234 7.35 15.19 -1.06
N CYS A 235 6.93 16.15 -1.90
CA CYS A 235 6.01 17.21 -1.49
C CYS A 235 4.60 16.67 -1.23
N LEU A 236 4.07 15.85 -2.14
CA LEU A 236 2.73 15.28 -2.00
C LEU A 236 2.68 14.26 -0.85
N GLU A 237 3.70 13.41 -0.70
CA GLU A 237 3.80 12.50 0.44
C GLU A 237 3.83 13.24 1.78
N GLY A 238 4.59 14.34 1.87
CA GLY A 238 4.62 15.22 3.03
C GLY A 238 3.24 15.79 3.37
N TRP A 239 2.55 16.30 2.34
CA TRP A 239 1.21 16.86 2.49
C TRP A 239 0.18 15.81 2.93
N MET A 240 0.20 14.61 2.35
CA MET A 240 -0.73 13.52 2.65
C MET A 240 -0.60 12.98 4.08
N ARG A 241 0.56 13.15 4.73
CA ARG A 241 0.71 12.85 6.17
C ARG A 241 -0.11 13.80 7.06
N VAL A 242 -0.39 15.01 6.59
CA VAL A 242 -1.16 16.03 7.31
C VAL A 242 -2.63 16.03 6.86
N ARG A 243 -2.90 16.08 5.55
CA ARG A 243 -4.26 16.08 4.99
C ARG A 243 -4.35 15.27 3.69
N LEU A 244 -5.39 14.43 3.60
CA LEU A 244 -5.75 13.68 2.39
C LEU A 244 -6.64 14.52 1.45
N GLN A 245 -6.19 15.72 1.10
CA GLN A 245 -6.88 16.63 0.18
C GLN A 245 -5.88 17.25 -0.79
N CYS A 246 -6.25 17.40 -2.06
CA CYS A 246 -5.40 18.03 -3.07
C CYS A 246 -5.13 19.51 -2.70
N PRO A 247 -3.86 19.99 -2.71
CA PRO A 247 -3.54 21.39 -2.44
C PRO A 247 -4.19 22.39 -3.40
N ILE A 248 -4.45 21.98 -4.64
CA ILE A 248 -4.98 22.87 -5.69
C ILE A 248 -6.52 22.90 -5.65
N CYS A 249 -7.19 21.74 -5.75
CA CYS A 249 -8.66 21.69 -5.87
C CYS A 249 -9.40 21.15 -4.64
N ARG A 250 -8.71 20.78 -3.55
CA ARG A 250 -9.30 20.26 -2.30
C ARG A 250 -10.10 18.95 -2.41
N ASN A 251 -10.11 18.29 -3.57
CA ASN A 251 -10.67 16.94 -3.71
C ASN A 251 -9.97 15.94 -2.78
N THR A 252 -10.71 14.97 -2.27
CA THR A 252 -10.18 13.93 -1.38
C THR A 252 -9.23 13.00 -2.13
N LEU A 253 -8.08 12.72 -1.51
CA LEU A 253 -7.05 11.87 -2.08
C LEU A 253 -7.11 10.45 -1.49
N PRO A 254 -7.06 9.39 -2.31
CA PRO A 254 -6.89 8.03 -1.82
C PRO A 254 -5.60 7.90 -0.99
N PRO A 255 -5.58 7.15 0.12
CA PRO A 255 -4.34 6.91 0.85
C PRO A 255 -3.33 6.14 -0.01
N ILE A 256 -2.04 6.47 0.17
CA ILE A 256 -0.89 5.77 -0.43
C ILE A 256 -0.48 4.53 0.37
#